data_AF-A0AAD2FGL2-F1
#
_entry.id   AF-A0AAD2FGL2-F1
#
_cell.length_a   1.000
_cell.length_b   1.000
_cell.length_c   1.000
_cell.angle_alpha   90.00
_cell.angle_beta   90.00
_cell.angle_gamma   90.00
#
_symmetry.space_group_name_H-M   'P 1'
#
loop_
_entity.id
_entity.type
_entity.pdbx_description
1 polymer ?
#
loop_
_entity_poly.entity_id
_entity_poly.type
_entity_poly.pdbx_seq_one_letter_code
_entity_poly.pdbx_strand_id
1 'polypeptide(L)'
;MVDKLEQEADFDNKLFNDPVELLMRIKKFMTTTVDTEWEYFGLWKTMSNLINCHQKEKENIASFCKLFEERAKALQALLGDDFLDKFTEKSQEYDLLGSHAERSQHKKESWERFMATGFLYNSDRAKDQSRIDGMTAQYTLKHLDFKQCCTFPTTLENAADVLNQHKHNNRKKNSNGGN
;
A
#
# COMPACT_ATOMS: atom_id res chain seq x y z
N MET A 1 8.86 4.61 -33.43
CA MET A 1 7.90 5.65 -33.01
C MET A 1 6.94 5.93 -34.14
N VAL A 2 7.45 6.25 -35.33
CA VAL A 2 6.66 6.30 -36.58
C VAL A 2 5.95 4.97 -36.84
N ASP A 3 6.68 3.85 -36.79
CA ASP A 3 6.13 2.50 -37.00
C ASP A 3 5.02 2.09 -36.01
N LYS A 4 4.95 2.74 -34.83
CA LYS A 4 3.92 2.47 -33.81
C LYS A 4 2.63 3.23 -34.10
N LEU A 5 2.75 4.43 -34.67
CA LEU A 5 1.62 5.24 -35.09
C LEU A 5 0.99 4.61 -36.34
N GLU A 6 1.80 4.13 -37.28
CA GLU A 6 1.34 3.47 -38.51
C GLU A 6 0.61 2.13 -38.27
N GLN A 7 0.80 1.51 -37.10
CA GLN A 7 0.11 0.27 -36.70
C GLN A 7 -1.30 0.53 -36.12
N GLU A 8 -1.66 1.78 -35.86
CA GLU A 8 -2.99 2.12 -35.34
C GLU A 8 -4.03 2.10 -36.45
N ALA A 9 -5.18 1.47 -36.18
CA ALA A 9 -6.25 1.32 -37.16
C ALA A 9 -6.86 2.66 -37.65
N ASP A 10 -6.65 3.75 -36.91
CA ASP A 10 -7.12 5.10 -37.23
C ASP A 10 -6.04 6.03 -37.81
N PHE A 11 -4.83 5.53 -38.06
CA PHE A 11 -3.69 6.32 -38.54
C PHE A 11 -4.02 7.06 -39.85
N ASP A 12 -4.41 6.31 -40.89
CA ASP A 12 -4.65 6.87 -42.23
C ASP A 12 -5.93 7.72 -42.32
N ASN A 13 -6.95 7.40 -41.52
CA ASN A 13 -8.28 8.01 -41.68
C ASN A 13 -8.47 9.27 -40.84
N LYS A 14 -7.83 9.36 -39.66
CA LYS A 14 -8.10 10.43 -38.69
C LYS A 14 -6.82 11.06 -38.16
N LEU A 15 -5.84 10.23 -37.78
CA LEU A 15 -4.64 10.71 -37.11
C LEU A 15 -3.72 11.51 -38.04
N PHE A 16 -3.60 11.12 -39.30
CA PHE A 16 -2.79 11.83 -40.29
C PHE A 16 -3.33 13.23 -40.62
N ASN A 17 -4.66 13.38 -40.60
CA ASN A 17 -5.34 14.63 -41.00
C ASN A 17 -5.56 15.60 -39.83
N ASP A 18 -5.35 15.17 -38.58
CA ASP A 18 -5.47 16.02 -37.39
C ASP A 18 -4.10 16.19 -36.70
N PRO A 19 -3.40 17.31 -36.95
CA PRO A 19 -2.08 17.54 -36.38
C PRO A 19 -2.07 17.69 -34.85
N VAL A 20 -3.21 18.04 -34.23
CA VAL A 20 -3.30 18.18 -32.77
C VAL A 20 -3.44 16.80 -32.12
N GLU A 21 -4.30 15.95 -32.67
CA GLU A 21 -4.48 14.56 -32.20
C GLU A 21 -3.19 13.74 -32.39
N LEU A 22 -2.49 13.94 -33.51
CA LEU A 22 -1.19 13.33 -33.77
C LEU A 22 -0.16 13.70 -32.71
N LEU A 23 -0.07 14.98 -32.32
CA LEU A 23 0.85 15.44 -31.27
C LEU A 23 0.48 14.89 -29.90
N MET A 24 -0.81 14.78 -29.57
CA MET A 24 -1.26 14.14 -28.32
C MET A 24 -0.91 12.65 -28.28
N ARG A 25 -1.03 11.94 -29.41
CA ARG A 25 -0.69 10.52 -29.51
C ARG A 25 0.82 10.29 -29.46
N ILE A 26 1.61 11.12 -30.13
CA ILE A 26 3.08 11.16 -30.02
C ILE A 26 3.49 11.36 -28.56
N LYS A 27 2.89 12.32 -27.86
CA LYS A 27 3.13 12.56 -26.43
C LYS A 27 2.81 11.33 -25.59
N LYS A 28 1.68 10.68 -25.83
CA LYS A 28 1.28 9.43 -25.17
C LYS A 28 2.33 8.33 -25.40
N PHE A 29 2.76 8.10 -26.64
CA PHE A 29 3.80 7.10 -26.95
C PHE A 29 5.17 7.43 -26.35
N MET A 30 5.53 8.71 -26.20
CA MET A 30 6.77 9.09 -25.50
C MET A 30 6.71 8.85 -24.00
N THR A 31 5.53 8.98 -23.39
CA THR A 31 5.33 8.74 -21.96
C THR A 31 5.10 7.26 -21.62
N THR A 32 4.62 6.46 -22.57
CA THR A 32 4.38 5.03 -22.40
C THR A 32 5.61 4.27 -22.90
N THR A 33 6.60 4.07 -22.04
CA THR A 33 7.91 3.50 -22.43
C THR A 33 7.89 1.99 -22.70
N VAL A 34 6.76 1.30 -22.50
CA VAL A 34 6.65 -0.16 -22.66
C VAL A 34 5.34 -0.54 -23.36
N ASP A 35 5.35 -0.58 -24.70
CA ASP A 35 4.21 -1.00 -25.55
C ASP A 35 3.93 -2.52 -25.53
N THR A 36 4.26 -3.24 -24.46
CA THR A 36 4.11 -4.72 -24.44
C THR A 36 3.51 -5.33 -23.20
N GLU A 37 3.41 -4.60 -22.07
CA GLU A 37 2.69 -5.10 -20.89
C GLU A 37 1.32 -4.40 -20.83
N TRP A 38 0.23 -5.18 -20.94
CA TRP A 38 -1.13 -4.72 -20.67
C TRP A 38 -1.14 -3.89 -19.37
N GLU A 39 -1.79 -2.73 -19.35
CA GLU A 39 -1.73 -1.78 -18.21
C GLU A 39 -2.04 -2.45 -16.86
N TYR A 40 -2.97 -3.42 -16.86
CA TYR A 40 -3.31 -4.22 -15.69
C TYR A 40 -2.19 -5.17 -15.24
N PHE A 41 -1.34 -5.67 -16.14
CA PHE A 41 -0.11 -6.39 -15.74
C PHE A 41 0.86 -5.47 -15.02
N GLY A 42 1.05 -4.23 -15.48
CA GLY A 42 1.89 -3.24 -14.81
C GLY A 42 1.36 -2.92 -13.40
N LEU A 43 0.05 -2.70 -13.29
CA LEU A 43 -0.60 -2.49 -12.00
C LEU A 43 -0.45 -3.72 -11.08
N TRP A 44 -0.77 -4.91 -11.57
CA TRP A 44 -0.67 -6.16 -10.79
C TRP A 44 0.76 -6.43 -10.31
N LYS A 45 1.76 -6.22 -11.17
CA LYS A 45 3.18 -6.36 -10.85
C LYS A 45 3.59 -5.39 -9.75
N THR A 46 3.17 -4.13 -9.83
CA THR A 46 3.47 -3.11 -8.82
C THR A 46 2.80 -3.44 -7.48
N MET A 47 1.53 -3.87 -7.52
CA MET A 47 0.80 -4.29 -6.32
C MET A 47 1.44 -5.53 -5.68
N SER A 48 1.79 -6.54 -6.48
CA SER A 48 2.47 -7.75 -6.03
C SER A 48 3.84 -7.44 -5.40
N ASN A 49 4.59 -6.50 -5.98
CA ASN A 49 5.86 -6.05 -5.42
C ASN A 49 5.70 -5.43 -4.03
N LEU A 50 4.64 -4.64 -3.80
CA LEU A 50 4.34 -4.08 -2.47
C LEU A 50 3.92 -5.17 -1.48
N ILE A 51 2.94 -6.01 -1.85
CA ILE A 51 2.40 -7.06 -0.97
C ILE A 51 3.50 -8.04 -0.56
N ASN A 52 4.38 -8.42 -1.50
CA ASN A 52 5.49 -9.34 -1.23
C ASN A 52 6.74 -8.65 -0.65
N CYS A 53 6.66 -7.37 -0.25
CA CYS A 53 7.77 -6.65 0.36
C CYS A 53 7.91 -7.01 1.85
N HIS A 54 8.60 -8.10 2.17
CA HIS A 54 8.80 -8.57 3.55
C HIS A 54 10.15 -8.14 4.10
N GLN A 55 10.20 -7.85 5.40
CA GLN A 55 11.45 -7.56 6.11
C GLN A 55 12.37 -8.79 6.11
N LYS A 56 13.63 -8.63 5.71
CA LYS A 56 14.61 -9.73 5.76
C LYS A 56 15.15 -9.94 7.19
N GLU A 57 15.59 -11.16 7.51
CA GLU A 57 16.04 -11.55 8.88
C GLU A 57 17.08 -10.61 9.52
N LYS A 58 17.98 -10.01 8.72
CA LYS A 58 19.06 -9.12 9.18
C LYS A 58 18.89 -7.66 8.74
N GLU A 59 17.73 -7.32 8.19
CA GLU A 59 17.46 -5.97 7.71
C GLU A 59 17.03 -5.06 8.86
N ASN A 60 17.62 -3.86 8.89
CA ASN A 60 17.23 -2.81 9.82
C ASN A 60 15.83 -2.28 9.43
N ILE A 61 15.00 -2.00 10.43
CA ILE A 61 13.65 -1.44 10.27
C ILE A 61 13.67 -0.15 9.44
N ALA A 62 14.68 0.71 9.63
CA ALA A 62 14.80 1.95 8.85
C ALA A 62 15.03 1.70 7.35
N SER A 63 15.81 0.68 6.99
CA SER A 63 16.03 0.30 5.59
C SER A 63 14.78 -0.33 4.99
N PHE A 64 14.11 -1.18 5.76
CA PHE A 64 12.84 -1.79 5.36
C PHE A 64 11.73 -0.74 5.14
N CYS A 65 11.62 0.25 6.04
CA CYS A 65 10.66 1.35 5.93
C CYS A 65 10.84 2.12 4.61
N LYS A 66 12.08 2.50 4.29
CA LYS A 66 12.39 3.20 3.03
C LYS A 66 12.00 2.38 1.79
N LEU A 67 12.37 1.09 1.77
CA LEU A 67 12.02 0.21 0.65
C LEU A 67 10.50 0.04 0.50
N PHE A 68 9.79 -0.09 1.61
CA PHE A 68 8.34 -0.22 1.62
C PHE A 68 7.66 1.07 1.12
N GLU A 69 8.12 2.24 1.59
CA GLU A 69 7.66 3.55 1.13
C GLU A 69 7.85 3.76 -0.38
N GLU A 70 9.00 3.38 -0.91
CA GLU A 70 9.28 3.49 -2.35
C GLU A 70 8.28 2.66 -3.18
N ARG A 71 7.99 1.43 -2.74
CA ARG A 71 7.01 0.56 -3.41
C ARG A 71 5.57 1.06 -3.23
N ALA A 72 5.25 1.60 -2.06
CA ALA A 72 3.95 2.20 -1.79
C ALA A 72 3.71 3.41 -2.70
N LYS A 73 4.68 4.33 -2.82
CA LYS A 73 4.59 5.50 -3.71
C LYS A 73 4.43 5.09 -5.17
N ALA A 74 5.14 4.05 -5.62
CA ALA A 74 4.98 3.52 -6.96
C ALA A 74 3.55 3.00 -7.23
N LEU A 75 2.95 2.31 -6.25
CA LEU A 75 1.56 1.85 -6.37
C LEU A 75 0.55 3.01 -6.31
N GLN A 76 0.77 3.98 -5.42
CA GLN A 76 -0.07 5.18 -5.29
C GLN A 76 -0.12 5.97 -6.60
N ALA A 77 1.02 6.11 -7.29
CA ALA A 77 1.10 6.78 -8.58
C ALA A 77 0.24 6.13 -9.68
N LEU A 78 -0.04 4.82 -9.57
CA LEU A 78 -0.89 4.09 -10.52
C LEU A 78 -2.37 4.09 -10.13
N LEU A 79 -2.68 4.02 -8.83
CA LEU A 79 -4.06 3.89 -8.33
C LEU A 79 -4.74 5.23 -8.04
N GLY A 80 -3.96 6.30 -7.84
CA GLY A 80 -4.46 7.58 -7.36
C GLY A 80 -4.82 7.57 -5.87
N ASP A 81 -5.24 8.74 -5.36
CA ASP A 81 -5.48 8.95 -3.94
C ASP A 81 -6.84 8.42 -3.46
N ASP A 82 -7.82 8.30 -4.37
CA ASP A 82 -9.21 7.96 -4.03
C ASP A 82 -9.48 6.43 -3.97
N PHE A 83 -8.45 5.60 -4.18
CA PHE A 83 -8.60 4.14 -4.29
C PHE A 83 -9.25 3.51 -3.05
N LEU A 84 -8.96 4.05 -1.86
CA LEU A 84 -9.45 3.54 -0.57
C LEU A 84 -10.71 4.24 -0.06
N ASP A 85 -11.22 5.26 -0.75
CA ASP A 85 -12.36 6.05 -0.28
C ASP A 85 -13.60 5.19 0.00
N LYS A 86 -13.96 4.35 -0.98
CA LYS A 86 -15.14 3.47 -0.88
C LYS A 86 -14.96 2.34 0.13
N PHE A 87 -13.71 1.95 0.42
CA PHE A 87 -13.43 1.01 1.49
C PHE A 87 -13.60 1.69 2.84
N THR A 88 -13.07 2.90 2.98
CA THR A 88 -13.14 3.72 4.18
C THR A 88 -14.58 4.03 4.56
N GLU A 89 -15.45 4.34 3.60
CA GLU A 89 -16.89 4.56 3.82
C GLU A 89 -17.64 3.35 4.42
N LYS A 90 -17.11 2.13 4.23
CA LYS A 90 -17.70 0.89 4.77
C LYS A 90 -17.10 0.47 6.11
N SER A 91 -16.13 1.24 6.63
CA SER A 91 -15.44 0.92 7.87
C SER A 91 -16.28 1.32 9.09
N GLN A 92 -16.14 0.55 10.17
CA GLN A 92 -16.81 0.87 11.44
C GLN A 92 -16.37 2.24 12.00
N GLU A 93 -15.11 2.64 11.76
CA GLU A 93 -14.60 3.93 12.21
C GLU A 93 -15.37 5.08 11.54
N TYR A 94 -15.63 4.98 10.23
CA TYR A 94 -16.33 6.01 9.47
C TYR A 94 -17.77 6.26 9.94
N ASP A 95 -18.49 5.20 10.34
CA ASP A 95 -19.84 5.30 10.90
C ASP A 95 -19.88 6.02 12.25
N LEU A 96 -18.81 5.89 13.04
CA LEU A 96 -18.66 6.53 14.34
C LEU A 96 -18.26 8.02 14.23
N LEU A 97 -17.83 8.49 13.05
CA LEU A 97 -17.49 9.89 12.82
C LEU A 97 -18.76 10.73 12.65
N GLY A 98 -18.89 11.75 13.50
CA GLY A 98 -20.09 12.59 13.58
C GLY A 98 -20.10 13.75 12.57
N SER A 99 -18.94 14.24 12.14
CA SER A 99 -18.85 15.38 11.24
C SER A 99 -18.37 15.03 9.83
N HIS A 100 -18.81 15.81 8.84
CA HIS A 100 -18.36 15.68 7.46
C HIS A 100 -16.85 15.98 7.32
N ALA A 101 -16.33 16.92 8.10
CA ALA A 101 -14.91 17.26 8.12
C ALA A 101 -14.05 16.09 8.60
N GLU A 102 -14.44 15.42 9.69
CA GLU A 102 -13.73 14.23 10.18
C GLU A 102 -13.76 13.08 9.18
N ARG A 103 -14.90 12.86 8.51
CA ARG A 103 -15.05 11.83 7.47
C ARG A 103 -14.15 12.10 6.26
N SER A 104 -14.05 13.35 5.82
CA SER A 104 -13.15 13.76 4.74
C SER A 104 -11.68 13.57 5.14
N GLN A 105 -11.32 13.92 6.37
CA GLN A 105 -9.97 13.71 6.89
C GLN A 105 -9.64 12.22 6.99
N HIS A 106 -10.57 11.40 7.47
CA HIS A 106 -10.38 9.95 7.59
C HIS A 106 -10.12 9.27 6.24
N LYS A 107 -10.76 9.74 5.17
CA LYS A 107 -10.48 9.29 3.80
C LYS A 107 -9.07 9.65 3.35
N LYS A 108 -8.61 10.88 3.59
CA LYS A 108 -7.24 11.31 3.25
C LYS A 108 -6.17 10.51 3.99
N GLU A 109 -6.45 10.13 5.24
CA GLU A 109 -5.54 9.31 6.06
C GLU A 109 -5.61 7.80 5.73
N SER A 110 -6.60 7.36 4.93
CA SER A 110 -6.84 5.94 4.69
C SER A 110 -5.65 5.23 4.04
N TRP A 111 -4.97 5.91 3.12
CA TRP A 111 -3.76 5.40 2.47
C TRP A 111 -2.65 5.15 3.48
N GLU A 112 -2.38 6.13 4.34
CA GLU A 112 -1.30 6.04 5.31
C GLU A 112 -1.57 4.93 6.34
N ARG A 113 -2.82 4.81 6.80
CA ARG A 113 -3.27 3.74 7.70
C ARG A 113 -3.14 2.35 7.07
N PHE A 114 -3.52 2.23 5.80
CA PHE A 114 -3.39 0.98 5.06
C PHE A 114 -1.91 0.60 4.87
N MET A 115 -1.04 1.56 4.55
CA MET A 115 0.40 1.34 4.45
C MET A 115 1.03 0.97 5.79
N ALA A 116 0.68 1.65 6.88
CA ALA A 116 1.15 1.35 8.23
C ALA A 116 0.77 -0.09 8.65
N THR A 117 -0.47 -0.50 8.35
CA THR A 117 -0.95 -1.86 8.61
C THR A 117 -0.22 -2.90 7.75
N GLY A 118 -0.03 -2.61 6.45
CA GLY A 118 0.73 -3.47 5.54
C GLY A 118 2.19 -3.63 5.95
N PHE A 119 2.82 -2.55 6.43
CA PHE A 119 4.19 -2.55 6.93
C PHE A 119 4.34 -3.44 8.16
N LEU A 120 3.42 -3.34 9.13
CA LEU A 120 3.35 -4.26 10.27
C LEU A 120 3.10 -5.71 9.83
N TYR A 121 2.24 -5.91 8.83
CA TYR A 121 1.92 -7.26 8.37
C TYR A 121 3.14 -7.95 7.75
N ASN A 122 3.95 -7.18 7.04
CA ASN A 122 5.15 -7.62 6.32
C ASN A 122 6.43 -7.57 7.17
N SER A 123 6.36 -7.14 8.42
CA SER A 123 7.51 -7.16 9.32
C SER A 123 7.94 -8.59 9.65
N ASP A 124 9.14 -8.73 10.21
CA ASP A 124 9.69 -10.03 10.59
C ASP A 124 8.84 -10.65 11.72
N ARG A 125 7.94 -11.56 11.34
CA ARG A 125 7.04 -12.25 12.28
C ARG A 125 7.80 -13.02 13.35
N ALA A 126 9.02 -13.49 13.08
CA ALA A 126 9.79 -14.15 14.13
C ALA A 126 10.14 -13.20 15.28
N LYS A 127 10.29 -11.91 14.99
CA LYS A 127 10.61 -10.86 15.96
C LYS A 127 9.38 -10.19 16.56
N ASP A 128 8.36 -9.93 15.76
CA ASP A 128 7.31 -8.97 16.16
C ASP A 128 5.91 -9.59 16.33
N GLN A 129 5.76 -10.91 16.19
CA GLN A 129 4.45 -11.58 16.30
C GLN A 129 3.72 -11.27 17.61
N SER A 130 4.39 -11.35 18.76
CA SER A 130 3.75 -11.06 20.06
C SER A 130 3.20 -9.63 20.17
N ARG A 131 3.86 -8.65 19.53
CA ARG A 131 3.37 -7.27 19.48
C ARG A 131 2.09 -7.17 18.67
N ILE A 132 2.06 -7.84 17.52
CA ILE A 132 0.90 -7.91 16.64
C ILE A 132 -0.26 -8.62 17.36
N ASP A 133 0.01 -9.75 18.00
CA ASP A 133 -0.98 -10.51 18.78
C ASP A 133 -1.57 -9.67 19.92
N GLY A 134 -0.74 -8.87 20.59
CA GLY A 134 -1.20 -7.95 21.64
C GLY A 134 -2.15 -6.87 21.12
N MET A 135 -1.84 -6.25 19.98
CA MET A 135 -2.72 -5.26 19.34
C MET A 135 -4.02 -5.91 18.85
N THR A 136 -3.95 -7.11 18.25
CA THR A 136 -5.14 -7.87 17.85
C THR A 136 -6.02 -8.24 19.05
N ALA A 137 -5.42 -8.68 20.16
CA ALA A 137 -6.16 -8.99 21.38
C ALA A 137 -6.89 -7.75 21.92
N GLN A 138 -6.22 -6.60 21.97
CA GLN A 138 -6.82 -5.32 22.37
C GLN A 138 -8.00 -4.93 21.45
N TYR A 139 -7.85 -5.12 20.14
CA TYR A 139 -8.91 -4.83 19.18
C TYR A 139 -10.18 -5.67 19.40
N THR A 140 -10.03 -6.91 19.89
CA THR A 140 -11.17 -7.81 20.16
C THR A 140 -11.89 -7.54 21.48
N LEU A 141 -11.40 -6.61 22.32
CA LEU A 141 -12.00 -6.32 23.62
C LEU A 141 -13.33 -5.58 23.46
N LYS A 142 -14.44 -6.32 23.57
CA LYS A 142 -15.81 -5.80 23.37
C LYS A 142 -16.29 -4.74 24.38
N HIS A 143 -15.57 -4.55 25.47
CA HIS A 143 -15.98 -3.64 26.57
C HIS A 143 -15.33 -2.26 26.49
N LEU A 144 -14.42 -2.03 25.53
CA LEU A 144 -13.75 -0.76 25.32
C LEU A 144 -14.33 -0.08 24.07
N ASP A 145 -14.29 1.25 24.07
CA ASP A 145 -14.71 2.02 22.90
C ASP A 145 -13.78 1.76 21.71
N PHE A 146 -14.28 1.89 20.48
CA PHE A 146 -13.51 1.62 19.26
C PHE A 146 -12.15 2.34 19.24
N LYS A 147 -12.11 3.61 19.68
CA LYS A 147 -10.87 4.42 19.76
C LYS A 147 -9.86 3.88 20.77
N GLN A 148 -10.31 3.15 21.80
CA GLN A 148 -9.46 2.55 22.83
C GLN A 148 -8.99 1.15 22.40
N CYS A 149 -9.80 0.41 21.65
CA CYS A 149 -9.46 -0.91 21.10
C CYS A 149 -8.45 -0.83 19.95
N CYS A 150 -8.54 0.21 19.13
CA CYS A 150 -7.67 0.38 17.96
C CYS A 150 -6.31 0.95 18.35
N THR A 151 -5.36 0.08 18.68
CA THR A 151 -3.97 0.45 19.02
C THR A 151 -3.00 0.28 17.85
N PHE A 152 -3.53 0.01 16.65
CA PHE A 152 -2.72 -0.09 15.43
C PHE A 152 -2.20 1.29 15.02
N PRO A 153 -0.94 1.39 14.57
CA PRO A 153 -0.37 2.64 14.09
C PRO A 153 -1.09 3.12 12.83
N THR A 154 -1.25 4.44 12.73
CA THR A 154 -1.90 5.11 11.60
C THR A 154 -0.92 5.63 10.56
N THR A 155 0.36 5.76 10.91
CA THR A 155 1.44 6.25 10.05
C THR A 155 2.57 5.24 9.96
N LEU A 156 3.34 5.29 8.87
CA LEU A 156 4.50 4.41 8.69
C LEU A 156 5.58 4.66 9.75
N GLU A 157 5.80 5.92 10.13
CA GLU A 157 6.72 6.30 11.20
C GLU A 157 6.29 5.70 12.54
N ASN A 158 5.02 5.85 12.92
CA ASN A 158 4.49 5.24 14.14
C ASN A 158 4.61 3.71 14.10
N ALA A 159 4.42 3.08 12.94
CA ALA A 159 4.59 1.65 12.78
C ALA A 159 6.05 1.23 12.98
N ALA A 160 7.00 1.94 12.38
CA ALA A 160 8.42 1.71 12.57
C ALA A 160 8.84 1.89 14.04
N ASP A 161 8.34 2.93 14.71
CA ASP A 161 8.61 3.18 16.13
C ASP A 161 8.05 2.09 17.04
N VAL A 162 6.83 1.62 16.76
CA VAL A 162 6.23 0.51 17.50
C VAL A 162 7.08 -0.76 17.37
N LEU A 163 7.65 -1.04 16.20
CA LEU A 163 8.55 -2.18 16.02
C LEU A 163 9.92 -1.96 16.68
N ASN A 164 10.46 -0.74 16.62
CA ASN A 164 11.75 -0.40 17.23
C ASN A 164 11.72 -0.47 18.77
N GLN A 165 10.61 -0.06 19.38
CA GLN A 165 10.43 -0.09 20.83
C GLN A 165 10.10 -1.49 21.37
N HIS A 166 9.68 -2.39 20.49
CA HIS A 166 9.31 -3.74 20.87
C HIS A 166 10.54 -4.62 21.14
N LYS A 167 10.54 -5.32 22.27
CA LYS A 167 11.57 -6.31 22.57
C LYS A 167 11.37 -7.53 21.68
N HIS A 168 12.26 -7.73 20.70
CA HIS A 168 12.14 -8.84 19.76
C HIS A 168 11.93 -10.19 20.44
N ASN A 169 10.99 -10.96 19.88
CA ASN A 169 10.73 -12.32 20.30
C ASN A 169 11.94 -13.20 19.97
N ASN A 170 12.42 -13.94 20.97
CA ASN A 170 13.40 -15.01 20.75
C ASN A 170 12.66 -16.32 20.47
N ARG A 171 11.95 -16.43 19.33
CA ARG A 171 11.32 -17.70 18.93
C ARG A 171 12.36 -18.67 18.34
N LYS A 172 13.49 -18.88 19.03
CA LYS A 172 14.43 -19.98 18.76
C LYS A 172 14.23 -21.08 19.80
N LYS A 173 13.64 -22.19 19.34
CA LYS A 173 13.64 -23.56 19.92
C LYS A 173 13.36 -23.69 21.43
N ASN A 174 12.08 -23.71 21.81
CA ASN A 174 11.61 -24.52 22.95
C ASN A 174 10.74 -25.68 22.43
N SER A 175 11.31 -26.52 21.56
CA SER A 175 10.72 -27.81 21.16
C SER A 175 11.43 -29.02 21.80
N ASN A 176 12.23 -28.81 22.86
CA ASN A 176 12.75 -29.88 23.71
C ASN A 176 12.14 -29.72 25.10
N GLY A 177 10.97 -30.30 25.27
CA GLY A 177 10.25 -30.34 26.54
C GLY A 177 9.18 -31.43 26.50
N GLY A 178 9.51 -32.58 25.91
CA GLY A 178 8.80 -33.83 26.14
C GLY A 178 9.66 -34.67 27.07
N ASN A 179 9.24 -34.78 28.32
CA ASN A 179 9.69 -35.79 29.27
C ASN A 179 8.45 -36.54 29.74
#